data_AF-K9RY53-F1
#
_entry.id   AF-K9RY53-F1
#
_cell.length_a   1.000
_cell.length_b   1.000
_cell.length_c   1.000
_cell.angle_alpha   90.00
_cell.angle_beta   90.00
_cell.angle_gamma   90.00
#
_symmetry.space_group_name_H-M   'P 1'
#
loop_
_entity.id
_entity.type
_entity.pdbx_description
1 polymer ?
#
loop_
_entity_poly.entity_id
_entity_poly.type
_entity_poly.pdbx_seq_one_letter_code
_entity_poly.pdbx_strand_id
1 'polypeptide(L)' 'MANPTPVLTPEFVAQIRKPIGAMPDEPLEQRPLALKVGKSVFAAIHQLPQAERITWLRRVITEAAQRELMS' A
#
# COMPACT_ATOMS: atom_id res chain seq x y z
N MET A 1 -13.83 -7.92 -30.98
CA MET A 1 -13.56 -9.08 -30.11
C MET A 1 -12.31 -8.79 -29.30
N ALA A 2 -12.35 -8.96 -27.98
CA ALA A 2 -11.15 -8.78 -27.13
C ALA A 2 -10.17 -9.93 -27.38
N ASN A 3 -8.86 -9.67 -27.34
CA ASN A 3 -7.82 -10.67 -27.57
C ASN A 3 -7.95 -11.79 -26.50
N PRO A 4 -8.20 -13.05 -26.89
CA PRO A 4 -8.41 -14.16 -25.95
C PRO A 4 -7.13 -14.57 -25.21
N THR A 5 -5.95 -14.12 -25.67
CA THR A 5 -4.66 -14.45 -25.04
C THR A 5 -3.81 -13.18 -24.95
N PRO A 6 -4.07 -12.29 -23.97
CA PRO A 6 -3.25 -11.11 -23.78
C PRO A 6 -1.84 -11.54 -23.35
N VAL A 7 -0.85 -11.31 -24.21
CA VAL A 7 0.56 -11.51 -23.88
C VAL A 7 0.97 -10.36 -22.96
N LEU A 8 1.10 -10.64 -21.67
CA LEU A 8 1.63 -9.68 -20.70
C LEU A 8 3.15 -9.63 -20.86
N THR A 9 3.68 -8.52 -21.35
CA THR A 9 5.13 -8.36 -21.46
C THR A 9 5.77 -8.34 -20.07
N PRO A 10 7.01 -8.82 -19.91
CA PRO A 10 7.73 -8.74 -18.64
C PRO A 10 7.80 -7.31 -18.08
N GLU A 11 7.89 -6.32 -18.96
CA GLU A 11 7.87 -4.89 -18.64
C GLU A 11 6.52 -4.44 -18.04
N PHE A 12 5.41 -4.92 -18.62
CA PHE A 12 4.06 -4.65 -18.11
C PHE A 12 3.87 -5.29 -16.73
N VAL A 13 4.31 -6.54 -16.55
CA VAL A 13 4.28 -7.22 -15.25
C VAL A 13 5.13 -6.49 -14.20
N ALA A 14 6.30 -5.98 -14.59
CA ALA A 14 7.17 -5.20 -13.72
C ALA A 14 6.55 -3.84 -13.33
N GLN A 15 5.81 -3.18 -14.23
CA GLN A 15 5.11 -1.94 -13.94
C GLN A 15 3.98 -2.12 -12.92
N ILE A 16 3.22 -3.22 -12.99
CA ILE A 16 2.16 -3.53 -12.02
C ILE A 16 2.74 -3.74 -10.60
N ARG A 17 3.99 -4.22 -10.53
CA ARG A 17 4.69 -4.52 -9.27
C ARG A 17 5.51 -3.35 -8.73
N LYS A 18 5.48 -2.17 -9.35
CA LYS A 18 6.25 -1.02 -8.85
C LYS A 18 5.80 -0.68 -7.43
N PRO A 19 6.71 -0.69 -6.44
CA PRO A 19 6.38 -0.24 -5.11
C PRO A 19 5.98 1.24 -5.15
N ILE A 20 4.89 1.57 -4.47
CA ILE A 20 4.37 2.94 -4.42
C ILE A 20 4.75 3.53 -3.06
N GLY A 21 5.51 4.62 -3.07
CA GLY A 21 6.02 5.28 -1.84
C GLY A 21 7.33 4.66 -1.32
N ALA A 22 7.76 5.11 -0.14
CA ALA A 22 9.01 4.65 0.47
C ALA A 22 8.84 3.23 1.04
N MET A 23 9.69 2.30 0.59
CA MET A 23 9.71 0.91 1.07
C MET A 23 10.50 0.79 2.38
N PRO A 24 10.03 0.02 3.36
CA PRO A 24 10.80 -0.28 4.56
C PRO A 24 11.94 -1.25 4.22
N ASP A 25 12.96 -1.27 5.09
CA ASP A 25 14.12 -2.16 4.96
C ASP A 25 13.76 -3.64 5.24
N GLU A 26 12.66 -3.89 5.94
CA GLU A 26 12.14 -5.23 6.22
C GLU A 26 11.22 -5.77 5.09
N PRO A 27 11.18 -7.10 4.88
CA PRO A 27 10.24 -7.71 3.96
C PRO A 27 8.79 -7.41 4.34
N LEU A 28 7.97 -7.00 3.35
CA LEU A 28 6.54 -6.79 3.56
C LEU A 28 5.78 -8.12 3.60
N GLU A 29 4.81 -8.21 4.51
CA GLU A 29 3.85 -9.32 4.55
C GLU A 29 3.00 -9.36 3.27
N GLN A 30 2.64 -10.57 2.79
CA GLN A 30 1.90 -10.74 1.55
C GLN A 30 0.44 -10.29 1.68
N ARG A 31 -0.12 -10.36 2.89
CA ARG A 31 -1.51 -10.01 3.18
C ARG A 31 -1.62 -8.57 3.68
N PRO A 32 -2.45 -7.72 3.04
CA PRO A 32 -2.70 -6.38 3.56
C PRO A 32 -3.51 -6.43 4.85
N LEU A 33 -3.24 -5.49 5.77
CA LEU A 33 -4.01 -5.30 7.01
C LEU A 33 -5.48 -4.90 6.76
N ALA A 34 -5.80 -4.34 5.58
CA ALA A 34 -7.14 -4.02 5.04
C ALA A 34 -8.26 -3.88 6.09
N LEU A 35 -8.34 -2.71 6.73
CA LEU A 35 -9.33 -2.41 7.79
C LEU A 35 -10.30 -1.30 7.39
N LYS A 36 -11.51 -1.33 7.97
CA LYS A 36 -12.51 -0.26 7.83
C LYS A 36 -12.30 0.81 8.90
N VAL A 37 -12.39 2.08 8.52
CA VAL A 37 -12.32 3.24 9.42
C VAL A 37 -13.55 4.13 9.25
N GLY A 38 -13.75 5.10 10.15
CA GLY A 38 -14.83 6.08 10.04
C GLY A 38 -14.78 6.87 8.72
N LYS A 39 -15.96 7.22 8.17
CA LYS A 39 -16.08 7.88 6.86
C LYS A 39 -15.25 9.17 6.75
N SER A 40 -15.24 10.00 7.79
CA SER A 40 -14.46 11.24 7.83
C SER A 40 -12.96 10.99 7.78
N VAL A 41 -12.48 10.01 8.55
CA VAL A 41 -11.07 9.59 8.56
C VAL A 41 -10.65 9.04 7.20
N PHE A 42 -11.48 8.15 6.64
CA PHE A 42 -11.25 7.61 5.30
C PHE A 42 -11.13 8.73 4.25
N ALA A 43 -12.08 9.66 4.25
CA ALA A 43 -12.08 10.79 3.33
C ALA A 43 -10.83 11.67 3.49
N ALA A 44 -10.45 12.01 4.71
CA ALA A 44 -9.26 12.82 4.98
C ALA A 44 -7.96 12.15 4.50
N ILE A 45 -7.78 10.86 4.79
CA ILE A 45 -6.59 10.10 4.35
C ILE A 45 -6.54 10.01 2.82
N HIS A 46 -7.70 9.90 2.16
CA HIS A 46 -7.79 9.81 0.70
C HIS A 46 -7.59 11.14 -0.04
N GLN A 47 -7.50 12.28 0.66
CA GLN A 47 -7.09 13.55 0.05
C GLN A 47 -5.58 13.60 -0.28
N LEU A 48 -4.78 12.75 0.37
CA LEU A 48 -3.34 12.65 0.12
C LEU A 48 -3.06 11.95 -1.23
N PRO A 49 -2.02 12.38 -1.98
CA PRO A 49 -1.51 11.62 -3.13
C PRO A 49 -1.19 10.18 -2.75
N GLN A 50 -1.39 9.23 -3.66
CA GLN A 50 -1.30 7.80 -3.35
C GLN A 50 0.02 7.39 -2.69
N ALA A 51 1.16 7.91 -3.18
CA ALA A 51 2.48 7.60 -2.63
C ALA A 51 2.67 8.17 -1.21
N GLU A 52 2.23 9.40 -0.97
CA GLU A 52 2.27 10.04 0.34
C GLU A 52 1.33 9.34 1.32
N ARG A 53 0.12 8.99 0.87
CA ARG A 53 -0.85 8.23 1.66
C ARG A 53 -0.29 6.90 2.14
N ILE A 54 0.32 6.12 1.25
CA ILE A 54 0.91 4.81 1.60
C ILE A 54 2.07 4.99 2.58
N THR A 55 2.95 5.95 2.33
CA THR A 55 4.11 6.23 3.20
C THR A 55 3.64 6.69 4.59
N TRP A 56 2.67 7.58 4.65
CA TRP A 56 2.09 8.07 5.90
C TRP A 56 1.40 6.96 6.70
N LEU A 57 0.55 6.15 6.04
CA LEU A 57 -0.15 5.03 6.69
C LEU A 57 0.84 4.02 7.26
N ARG A 58 1.87 3.66 6.49
CA ARG A 58 2.92 2.73 6.94
C ARG A 58 3.60 3.26 8.20
N ARG A 59 4.07 4.51 8.17
CA ARG A 59 4.72 5.13 9.35
C ARG A 59 3.81 5.11 10.57
N VAL A 60 2.58 5.61 10.44
CA VAL A 60 1.64 5.74 11.58
C VAL A 60 1.32 4.38 12.21
N ILE A 61 1.09 3.35 11.38
CA ILE A 61 0.79 2.01 11.88
C ILE A 61 2.03 1.39 12.55
N THR A 62 3.20 1.50 11.92
CA THR A 62 4.46 0.96 12.49
C THR A 62 4.79 1.61 13.83
N GLU A 63 4.76 2.95 13.91
CA GLU A 63 5.04 3.67 15.16
C GLU A 63 4.07 3.30 16.28
N ALA A 64 2.77 3.18 15.97
CA ALA A 64 1.76 2.77 16.95
C ALA A 64 1.98 1.32 17.43
N ALA A 65 2.27 0.39 16.51
CA ALA A 65 2.52 -1.00 16.85
C ALA A 65 3.79 -1.17 17.68
N GLN A 66 4.89 -0.49 17.32
CA GLN A 66 6.13 -0.49 18.09
C GLN A 66 5.91 0.02 19.52
N ARG A 67 5.18 1.12 19.66
CA ARG A 67 4.90 1.72 20.98
C ARG A 67 3.99 0.86 21.84
N GLU A 68 2.90 0.32 21.27
CA GLU A 68 1.79 -0.24 22.06
C GLU A 68 1.79 -1.77 22.12
N LEU A 69 2.39 -2.45 21.14
CA LEU A 69 2.32 -3.91 21.02
C LEU A 69 3.68 -4.61 21.14
N MET A 70 4.79 -3.90 20.88
CA MET A 70 6.14 -4.48 20.82
C MET A 70 7.09 -3.93 21.90
N SER A 71 6.55 -3.25 22.93
CA SER A 71 7.32 -2.84 24.13
C SER A 71 7.65 -4.02 25.04
#